data_AF-A0A0R2HVM2-F1
#
_entry.id   AF-A0A0R2HVM2-F1
#
_cell.length_a   1.000
_cell.length_b   1.000
_cell.length_c   1.000
_cell.angle_alpha   90.00
_cell.angle_beta   90.00
_cell.angle_gamma   90.00
#
_symmetry.space_group_name_H-M   'P 1'
#
loop_
_entity.id
_entity.type
_entity.pdbx_description
1 polymer ?
#
loop_
_entity_poly.entity_id
_entity_poly.type
_entity_poly.pdbx_seq_one_letter_code
_entity_poly.pdbx_strand_id
1 'polypeptide(L)'
;MSIYEKIRLLAKEKKISIAELERTLNFGNSTIRKWEHQSPSVDRLQKVADYFNVSISTLINENNIHYSKEQECIEELSQFILLKTHGLAEETQAYLIEDFKDYLEFKSDKVRSEEK
;
A
#
# COMPACT_ATOMS: atom_id res chain seq x y z
N MET A 1 -14.00 0.20 1.35
CA MET A 1 -14.28 -1.24 1.10
C MET A 1 -13.95 -2.01 2.36
N SER A 2 -14.90 -2.76 2.91
CA SER A 2 -14.72 -3.48 4.19
C SER A 2 -13.94 -4.80 4.02
N ILE A 3 -13.46 -5.37 5.13
CA ILE A 3 -12.81 -6.70 5.16
C ILE A 3 -13.76 -7.76 4.61
N TYR A 4 -15.04 -7.72 5.01
CA TYR A 4 -16.08 -8.63 4.52
C TYR A 4 -16.23 -8.58 3.00
N GLU A 5 -16.29 -7.39 2.41
CA GLU A 5 -16.44 -7.21 0.97
C GLU A 5 -15.28 -7.83 0.19
N LYS A 6 -14.05 -7.67 0.68
CA LYS A 6 -12.86 -8.25 0.03
C LYS A 6 -12.87 -9.77 0.08
N ILE A 7 -13.19 -10.33 1.23
CA ILE A 7 -13.30 -11.79 1.39
C ILE A 7 -14.42 -12.32 0.48
N ARG A 8 -15.52 -11.57 0.34
CA ARG A 8 -16.61 -11.91 -0.58
C ARG A 8 -16.17 -11.91 -2.04
N LEU A 9 -15.32 -10.97 -2.46
CA LEU A 9 -14.75 -10.99 -3.82
C LEU A 9 -13.84 -12.21 -4.03
N LEU A 10 -12.92 -12.47 -3.10
CA LEU A 10 -12.01 -13.63 -3.18
C LEU A 10 -12.78 -14.96 -3.21
N ALA A 11 -13.83 -15.10 -2.39
CA ALA A 11 -14.70 -16.26 -2.40
C ALA A 11 -15.43 -16.42 -3.75
N LYS A 12 -15.89 -15.31 -4.35
CA LYS A 12 -16.53 -15.30 -5.66
C LYS A 12 -15.57 -15.75 -6.77
N GLU A 13 -14.32 -15.29 -6.74
CA GLU A 13 -13.27 -15.72 -7.69
C GLU A 13 -12.98 -17.22 -7.60
N LYS A 14 -12.93 -17.76 -6.36
CA LYS A 14 -12.77 -19.19 -6.10
C LYS A 14 -14.06 -20.00 -6.28
N LYS A 15 -15.18 -19.35 -6.63
CA LYS A 15 -16.52 -19.96 -6.79
C LYS A 15 -17.02 -20.72 -5.54
N ILE A 16 -16.63 -20.27 -4.35
CA ILE A 16 -17.08 -20.83 -3.07
C ILE A 16 -18.04 -19.86 -2.37
N SER A 17 -18.89 -20.39 -1.49
CA SER A 17 -19.73 -19.56 -0.63
C SER A 17 -18.98 -19.13 0.64
N ILE A 18 -19.39 -18.02 1.27
CA ILE A 18 -18.84 -17.63 2.58
C ILE A 18 -19.12 -18.68 3.65
N ALA A 19 -20.29 -19.33 3.60
CA ALA A 19 -20.64 -20.41 4.53
C ALA A 19 -19.73 -21.64 4.35
N GLU A 20 -19.32 -21.93 3.12
CA GLU A 20 -18.34 -22.98 2.83
C GLU A 20 -16.96 -22.63 3.36
N LEU A 21 -16.49 -21.39 3.11
CA LEU A 21 -15.24 -20.88 3.66
C LEU A 21 -15.20 -20.96 5.19
N GLU A 22 -16.29 -20.57 5.87
CA GLU A 22 -16.41 -20.68 7.33
C GLU A 22 -16.29 -22.13 7.81
N ARG A 23 -16.90 -23.10 7.10
CA ARG A 23 -16.76 -24.53 7.44
C ARG A 23 -15.33 -25.01 7.22
N THR A 24 -14.69 -24.64 6.12
CA THR A 24 -13.31 -25.05 5.81
C THR A 24 -12.31 -24.51 6.82
N LEU A 25 -12.53 -23.28 7.32
CA LEU A 25 -11.67 -22.65 8.31
C LEU A 25 -12.07 -22.94 9.76
N ASN A 26 -13.09 -23.77 9.95
CA ASN A 26 -13.63 -24.16 11.25
C ASN A 26 -14.07 -22.94 12.08
N PHE A 27 -14.69 -21.96 11.42
CA PHE A 27 -15.29 -20.77 12.01
C PHE A 27 -16.75 -21.02 12.38
N GLY A 28 -17.23 -20.28 13.38
CA GLY A 28 -18.66 -20.26 13.70
C GLY A 28 -19.47 -19.66 12.55
N ASN A 29 -20.72 -20.08 12.43
CA ASN A 29 -21.62 -19.57 11.39
C ASN A 29 -21.72 -18.03 11.45
N SER A 30 -21.65 -17.37 10.30
CA SER A 30 -21.72 -15.92 10.12
C SER A 30 -20.60 -15.15 10.81
N THR A 31 -19.48 -15.80 11.17
CA THR A 31 -18.29 -15.14 11.73
C THR A 31 -17.72 -14.13 10.75
N ILE A 32 -17.54 -14.51 9.48
CA ILE A 32 -16.95 -13.64 8.45
C ILE A 32 -17.92 -12.49 8.13
N ARG A 33 -19.23 -12.75 8.13
CA ARG A 33 -20.24 -11.70 7.93
C ARG A 33 -20.21 -10.65 9.04
N LYS A 34 -19.95 -11.04 10.29
CA LYS A 34 -19.80 -10.08 11.41
C LYS A 34 -18.62 -9.13 11.20
N TRP A 35 -17.64 -9.49 10.37
CA TRP A 35 -16.50 -8.62 10.06
C TRP A 35 -16.85 -7.40 9.20
N GLU A 36 -18.11 -7.27 8.79
CA GLU A 36 -18.67 -6.03 8.25
C GLU A 36 -18.80 -4.93 9.31
N HIS A 37 -19.02 -5.30 10.58
CA HIS A 37 -19.22 -4.35 11.69
C HIS A 37 -18.27 -4.56 12.88
N GLN A 38 -17.50 -5.65 12.91
CA GLN A 38 -16.65 -6.03 14.02
C GLN A 38 -15.25 -6.39 13.53
N SER A 39 -14.21 -6.00 14.27
CA SER A 39 -12.84 -6.36 13.88
C SER A 39 -12.56 -7.85 14.16
N PRO A 40 -12.03 -8.61 13.18
CA PRO A 40 -11.53 -9.95 13.44
C PRO A 40 -10.29 -9.95 14.34
N SER A 41 -9.98 -11.10 14.95
CA SER A 41 -8.63 -11.31 15.50
C SER A 41 -7.63 -11.53 14.38
N VAL A 42 -6.37 -11.14 14.61
CA VAL A 42 -5.27 -11.34 13.64
C VAL A 42 -5.16 -12.81 13.24
N ASP A 43 -5.25 -13.75 14.18
CA ASP A 43 -5.19 -15.20 13.90
C ASP A 43 -6.28 -15.67 12.93
N ARG A 44 -7.50 -15.16 13.07
CA ARG A 44 -8.61 -15.52 12.18
C ARG A 44 -8.44 -14.90 10.80
N LEU A 45 -7.91 -13.68 10.76
CA LEU A 45 -7.62 -13.00 9.51
C LEU A 45 -6.48 -13.68 8.75
N GLN A 46 -5.42 -14.12 9.45
CA GLN A 46 -4.31 -14.90 8.90
C GLN A 46 -4.82 -16.18 8.23
N LYS A 47 -5.70 -16.94 8.90
CA LYS A 47 -6.29 -18.16 8.32
C LYS A 47 -7.02 -17.93 7.00
N VAL A 48 -7.72 -16.80 6.88
CA VAL A 48 -8.38 -16.42 5.62
C VAL A 48 -7.36 -16.01 4.56
N ALA A 49 -6.34 -15.24 4.95
CA ALA A 49 -5.24 -14.83 4.07
C ALA A 49 -4.49 -16.05 3.50
N ASP A 50 -4.16 -17.02 4.37
CA ASP A 50 -3.50 -18.28 4.00
C ASP A 50 -4.36 -19.11 3.03
N TYR A 51 -5.66 -19.20 3.29
CA TYR A 51 -6.59 -19.95 2.43
C TYR A 51 -6.64 -19.39 1.00
N PHE A 52 -6.62 -18.06 0.86
CA PHE A 52 -6.61 -17.39 -0.43
C PHE A 52 -5.21 -17.15 -1.00
N ASN A 53 -4.16 -17.51 -0.25
CA ASN A 53 -2.76 -17.24 -0.58
C ASN A 53 -2.49 -15.74 -0.88
N VAL A 54 -3.00 -14.87 -0.02
CA VAL A 54 -2.82 -13.41 -0.08
C VAL A 54 -2.19 -12.91 1.21
N SER A 55 -1.56 -11.74 1.18
CA SER A 55 -1.09 -11.09 2.42
C SER A 55 -2.27 -10.53 3.21
N ILE A 56 -2.19 -10.56 4.55
CA ILE A 56 -3.14 -9.91 5.46
C ILE A 56 -3.36 -8.45 5.07
N SER A 57 -2.30 -7.74 4.66
CA SER A 57 -2.37 -6.33 4.26
C SER A 57 -3.40 -6.11 3.14
N THR A 58 -3.58 -7.07 2.24
CA THR A 58 -4.59 -7.01 1.17
C THR A 58 -6.01 -7.00 1.75
N LEU A 59 -6.26 -7.81 2.79
CA LEU A 59 -7.57 -7.89 3.46
C LEU A 59 -7.84 -6.66 4.31
N ILE A 60 -6.82 -6.07 4.93
CA ILE A 60 -6.98 -4.88 5.78
C ILE A 60 -7.03 -3.59 4.96
N ASN A 61 -6.18 -3.42 3.95
CA ASN A 61 -5.98 -2.15 3.24
C ASN A 61 -7.28 -1.56 2.73
N GLU A 62 -7.86 -0.62 3.45
CA GLU A 62 -8.75 0.33 2.81
C GLU A 62 -7.92 0.94 1.68
N ASN A 63 -8.44 0.95 0.45
CA ASN A 63 -7.76 1.62 -0.66
C ASN A 63 -7.56 3.14 -0.42
N ASN A 64 -7.84 3.64 0.80
CA ASN A 64 -7.13 4.75 1.39
C ASN A 64 -5.71 4.32 1.80
N ILE A 65 -4.86 4.02 0.82
CA ILE A 65 -3.54 4.62 0.93
C ILE A 65 -3.85 6.10 0.76
N HIS A 66 -4.13 6.80 1.86
CA HIS A 66 -3.86 8.22 1.88
C HIS A 66 -2.36 8.27 1.71
N TYR A 67 -1.88 8.30 0.46
CA TYR A 67 -0.58 8.84 0.21
C TYR A 67 -0.61 10.18 0.93
N SER A 68 0.26 10.36 1.93
CA SER A 68 0.43 11.69 2.46
C SER A 68 0.77 12.59 1.26
N LYS A 69 0.34 13.86 1.25
CA LYS A 69 0.76 14.80 0.18
C LYS A 69 2.26 14.74 -0.07
N GLU A 70 3.03 14.44 0.98
CA GLU A 70 4.46 14.19 0.94
C GLU A 70 4.86 12.99 0.06
N GLN A 71 4.14 11.87 0.10
CA GLN A 71 4.39 10.70 -0.75
C GLN A 71 4.03 10.95 -2.22
N GLU A 72 2.94 11.66 -2.52
CA GLU A 72 2.61 12.06 -3.90
C GLU A 72 3.71 12.95 -4.50
N CYS A 73 4.20 13.93 -3.75
CA CYS A 73 5.32 14.78 -4.16
C CYS A 73 6.62 13.97 -4.38
N ILE A 74 6.90 12.99 -3.52
CA ILE A 74 8.08 12.12 -3.67
C ILE A 74 7.98 11.29 -4.96
N GLU A 75 6.81 10.72 -5.26
CA GLU A 75 6.61 9.94 -6.49
C GLU A 75 6.77 10.80 -7.74
N GLU A 76 6.17 12.00 -7.78
CA GLU A 76 6.27 12.91 -8.92
C GLU A 76 7.72 13.34 -9.19
N LEU A 77 8.46 13.70 -8.14
CA LEU A 77 9.86 14.08 -8.25
C LEU A 77 10.73 12.88 -8.69
N SER A 78 10.48 11.69 -8.14
CA SER A 78 11.21 10.47 -8.48
C SER A 78 11.02 10.08 -9.95
N GLN A 79 9.78 10.18 -10.46
CA GLN A 79 9.47 9.92 -11.86
C GLN A 79 10.14 10.94 -12.78
N PHE A 80 10.13 12.22 -12.41
CA PHE A 80 10.78 13.27 -13.19
C PHE A 80 12.29 13.03 -13.30
N ILE A 81 12.97 12.74 -12.18
CA ILE A 81 14.40 12.45 -12.17
C ILE A 81 14.69 11.25 -13.08
N LEU A 82 13.98 10.14 -12.90
CA LEU A 82 14.15 8.94 -13.72
C LEU A 82 13.97 9.22 -15.22
N LEU A 83 12.91 9.94 -15.60
CA LEU A 83 12.64 10.28 -16.99
C LEU A 83 13.75 11.14 -17.61
N LYS A 84 14.39 12.02 -16.84
CA LYS A 84 15.45 12.90 -17.32
C LYS A 84 16.83 12.25 -17.33
N THR A 85 17.07 11.24 -16.49
CA THR A 85 18.40 10.65 -16.33
C THR A 85 18.58 9.29 -17.01
N HIS A 86 17.51 8.53 -17.27
CA HIS A 86 17.59 7.13 -17.73
C HIS A 86 18.44 6.86 -19.00
N GLY A 87 18.67 7.87 -19.85
CA GLY A 87 19.47 7.73 -21.08
C GLY A 87 20.92 8.22 -20.98
N LEU A 88 21.36 8.63 -19.80
CA LEU A 88 22.71 9.16 -19.57
C LEU A 88 23.65 8.06 -19.05
N ALA A 89 24.95 8.22 -19.27
CA ALA A 89 25.95 7.34 -18.69
C ALA A 89 25.91 7.41 -17.15
N GLU A 90 26.19 6.30 -16.47
CA GLU A 90 26.11 6.19 -15.01
C GLU A 90 26.94 7.27 -14.28
N GLU A 91 28.14 7.58 -14.79
CA GLU A 91 28.99 8.63 -14.25
C GLU A 91 28.34 10.02 -14.35
N THR A 92 27.63 10.29 -15.45
CA THR A 92 26.89 11.54 -15.64
C THR A 92 25.66 11.59 -14.74
N GLN A 93 24.96 10.47 -14.54
CA GLN A 93 23.83 10.40 -13.62
C GLN A 93 24.28 10.69 -12.17
N ALA A 94 25.38 10.08 -11.73
CA ALA A 94 25.93 10.29 -10.39
C ALA A 94 26.34 11.75 -10.16
N TYR A 95 27.04 12.36 -11.12
CA TYR A 95 27.39 13.78 -11.07
C TYR A 95 26.16 14.68 -10.96
N LEU A 96 25.14 14.45 -11.79
CA LEU A 96 23.90 15.24 -11.76
C LEU A 96 23.11 15.07 -10.46
N ILE A 97 23.11 13.87 -9.88
CA ILE A 97 22.45 13.62 -8.60
C ILE A 97 23.14 14.41 -7.48
N GLU A 98 24.48 14.41 -7.43
CA GLU A 98 25.23 15.18 -6.42
C GLU A 98 25.02 16.69 -6.60
N ASP A 99 25.17 17.21 -7.82
CA ASP A 99 24.91 18.64 -8.11
C ASP A 99 23.48 19.06 -7.73
N PHE A 100 22.50 18.19 -8.02
CA PHE A 100 21.11 18.45 -7.67
C PHE A 100 20.85 18.40 -6.16
N LYS A 101 21.51 17.50 -5.42
CA LYS A 101 21.44 17.47 -3.94
C LYS A 101 21.97 18.77 -3.35
N ASP A 102 23.15 19.21 -3.78
CA ASP A 102 23.78 20.44 -3.31
C ASP A 102 22.88 21.65 -3.56
N TYR A 103 22.29 21.73 -4.76
CA TYR A 103 21.34 22.79 -5.11
C TYR A 103 20.10 22.77 -4.21
N LEU A 104 19.51 21.59 -3.97
CA LEU A 104 18.31 21.45 -3.13
C LEU A 104 18.58 21.78 -1.67
N GLU A 105 19.73 21.39 -1.13
CA GLU A 105 20.15 21.74 0.23
C GLU A 105 20.29 23.26 0.36
N PHE A 106 21.03 23.89 -0.56
CA PHE A 106 21.17 25.35 -0.61
C PHE A 106 19.82 26.07 -0.70
N LYS A 107 18.92 25.62 -1.58
CA LYS A 107 17.60 26.24 -1.73
C LYS A 107 16.71 26.04 -0.52
N SER A 108 16.77 24.88 0.12
CA SER A 108 16.00 24.58 1.34
C SER A 108 16.41 25.48 2.48
N ASP A 109 17.72 25.67 2.67
CA ASP A 109 18.26 26.58 3.69
C ASP A 109 17.88 28.03 3.42
N LYS A 110 17.93 28.45 2.16
CA LYS A 110 17.51 29.79 1.77
C LYS A 110 16.03 30.04 2.08
N VAL A 111 15.12 29.14 1.70
CA VAL A 111 13.69 29.29 1.99
C VAL A 111 13.43 29.35 3.50
N ARG A 112 14.06 28.48 4.28
CA ARG A 112 13.96 28.48 5.76
C ARG A 112 14.49 29.76 6.41
N SER A 113 15.42 30.45 5.75
CA SER A 113 15.97 31.72 6.20
C SER A 113 15.08 32.93 5.86
N GLU A 114 14.26 32.83 4.81
CA GLU A 114 13.34 33.90 4.35
C GLU A 114 11.96 33.84 5.05
N GLU A 115 11.60 32.71 5.65
CA GLU A 115 10.35 32.53 6.42
C GLU A 115 10.46 32.96 7.91
N LYS A 116 11.62 33.46 8.35
CA LYS A 116 11.84 34.03 9.70
C LYS A 116 11.77 35.55 9.69
#